data_AF-F8UH09-F1
#
_entry.id   AF-F8UH09-F1
#
_cell.length_a   1.000
_cell.length_b   1.000
_cell.length_c   1.000
_cell.angle_alpha   90.00
_cell.angle_beta   90.00
_cell.angle_gamma   90.00
#
_symmetry.space_group_name_H-M   'P 1'
#
loop_
_entity.id
_entity.type
_entity.pdbx_description
1 polymer ?
#
loop_
_entity_poly.entity_id
_entity_poly.type
_entity_poly.pdbx_seq_one_letter_code
_entity_poly.pdbx_strand_id
1 'polypeptide(L)'
;MPNEPIRIRLNQGLVLLQSGKLDEAILAFSAGLDTAPQEAALWLALGLARHQRGEVTEADRCLALAGQLQPSCIVAAPGQPLLHRLTASLQAALASMGLLASAPVQTPTDAIADRPLERLLRDNETLHDGFAACNVQQGLVQLRTTSRLPVTLQTCRQVDEALLTLAPLLEAAAPDELQRALQHAELDCSRHQVSPDSHAHGVALLRVQLLRARLLALQSPAGDDRAAVEIPRLVHLIKTDGQPGDLPLLQYLCYRSVLQHCSAYRIVLHAPVRPAGPRWEKLLPQMEIDLAMPPQHLGPHPLRLAAHQSDVWRAEQLLRLGGFYFDWDLLLLRPPDLYRKAFCVMALEQKEAGYREVLGVSMIGAQPGSVFLQEWLRRMPEAFRPGHYVAHSTLLAHALALQHSGLVRLLDSRSFYHPGWTRQAMAWLFEPRHVLSQDALDRYVAAAGGIHLFCSHENFLRYAEAVTERDIERGQFNLARLLRPYL
;
A
#
# COMPACT_ATOMS: atom_id res chain seq x y z
N MET A 1 47.54 -9.31 11.12
CA MET A 1 47.45 -7.98 11.83
C MET A 1 46.47 -8.11 13.00
N PRO A 2 46.62 -7.39 14.14
CA PRO A 2 45.81 -7.63 15.34
C PRO A 2 44.28 -7.44 15.18
N ASN A 3 43.81 -6.79 14.12
CA ASN A 3 42.38 -6.52 13.87
C ASN A 3 41.72 -7.45 12.83
N GLU A 4 42.42 -8.45 12.34
CA GLU A 4 41.94 -9.32 11.25
C GLU A 4 40.74 -10.20 11.64
N PRO A 5 40.68 -10.83 12.83
CA PRO A 5 39.53 -11.60 13.28
C PRO A 5 38.27 -10.75 13.51
N ILE A 6 38.45 -9.53 14.05
CA ILE A 6 37.38 -8.55 14.31
C ILE A 6 36.71 -8.14 12.99
N ARG A 7 37.53 -7.81 11.99
CA ARG A 7 37.06 -7.42 10.64
C ARG A 7 36.28 -8.53 9.97
N ILE A 8 36.71 -9.78 10.09
CA ILE A 8 36.02 -10.93 9.52
C ILE A 8 34.64 -11.10 10.16
N ARG A 9 34.55 -11.06 11.50
CA ARG A 9 33.28 -11.19 12.22
C ARG A 9 32.32 -10.03 11.95
N LEU A 10 32.83 -8.80 11.90
CA LEU A 10 32.04 -7.61 11.57
C LEU A 10 31.51 -7.69 10.14
N ASN A 11 32.35 -8.04 9.16
CA ASN A 11 31.90 -8.16 7.75
C ASN A 11 30.92 -9.33 7.56
N GLN A 12 31.17 -10.47 8.19
CA GLN A 12 30.25 -11.61 8.16
C GLN A 12 28.88 -11.24 8.73
N GLY A 13 28.85 -10.60 9.91
CA GLY A 13 27.60 -10.15 10.53
C GLY A 13 26.86 -9.12 9.69
N LEU A 14 27.57 -8.21 9.02
CA LEU A 14 26.99 -7.21 8.11
C LEU A 14 26.32 -7.85 6.89
N VAL A 15 26.96 -8.85 6.28
CA VAL A 15 26.37 -9.59 5.15
C VAL A 15 25.12 -10.36 5.58
N LEU A 16 25.14 -10.96 6.77
CA LEU A 16 24.00 -11.67 7.35
C LEU A 16 22.84 -10.71 7.67
N LEU A 17 23.16 -9.52 8.21
CA LEU A 17 22.21 -8.46 8.49
C LEU A 17 21.52 -7.96 7.20
N GLN A 18 22.28 -7.71 6.13
CA GLN A 18 21.74 -7.33 4.83
C GLN A 18 20.88 -8.44 4.20
N SER A 19 21.20 -9.70 4.51
CA SER A 19 20.45 -10.87 4.04
C SER A 19 19.21 -11.18 4.89
N GLY A 20 18.90 -10.36 5.90
CA GLY A 20 17.77 -10.55 6.81
C GLY A 20 17.93 -11.70 7.81
N LYS A 21 19.12 -12.30 7.90
CA LYS A 21 19.48 -13.40 8.81
C LYS A 21 19.92 -12.84 10.16
N LEU A 22 18.95 -12.28 10.89
CA LEU A 22 19.19 -11.46 12.08
C LEU A 22 19.82 -12.26 13.23
N ASP A 23 19.42 -13.51 13.41
CA ASP A 23 19.91 -14.36 14.51
C ASP A 23 21.38 -14.74 14.30
N GLU A 24 21.75 -15.10 13.06
CA GLU A 24 23.15 -15.36 12.73
C GLU A 24 24.02 -14.09 12.75
N ALA A 25 23.45 -12.94 12.37
CA ALA A 25 24.14 -11.65 12.46
C ALA A 25 24.45 -11.27 13.92
N ILE A 26 23.48 -11.42 14.83
CA ILE A 26 23.64 -11.19 16.27
C ILE A 26 24.73 -12.10 16.85
N LEU A 27 24.74 -13.38 16.48
CA LEU A 27 25.77 -14.34 16.90
C LEU A 27 27.16 -13.95 16.38
N ALA A 28 27.27 -13.54 15.12
CA ALA A 28 28.53 -13.13 14.51
C ALA A 28 29.12 -11.87 15.18
N PHE A 29 28.29 -10.87 15.49
CA PHE A 29 28.73 -9.66 16.20
C PHE A 29 29.11 -9.96 17.66
N SER A 30 28.32 -10.78 18.36
CA SER A 30 28.62 -11.18 19.74
C SER A 30 29.96 -11.91 19.84
N ALA A 31 30.24 -12.84 18.91
CA ALA A 31 31.53 -13.53 18.84
C ALA A 31 32.70 -12.58 18.53
N GLY A 32 32.46 -11.48 17.82
CA GLY A 32 33.45 -10.41 17.64
C GLY A 32 33.75 -9.68 18.96
N LEU A 33 32.71 -9.38 19.74
CA LEU A 33 32.82 -8.70 21.03
C LEU A 33 33.51 -9.55 22.10
N ASP A 34 33.41 -10.88 22.04
CA ASP A 34 34.16 -11.78 22.93
C ASP A 34 35.68 -11.60 22.78
N THR A 35 36.13 -11.20 21.58
CA THR A 35 37.55 -10.96 21.28
C THR A 35 37.97 -9.50 21.47
N ALA A 36 37.05 -8.56 21.27
CA ALA A 36 37.31 -7.13 21.31
C ALA A 36 36.13 -6.37 21.93
N PRO A 37 35.97 -6.42 23.26
CA PRO A 37 34.80 -5.85 23.94
C PRO A 37 34.76 -4.32 23.93
N GLN A 38 35.85 -3.64 23.54
CA GLN A 38 35.92 -2.18 23.43
C GLN A 38 35.71 -1.67 22.00
N GLU A 39 35.39 -2.55 21.04
CA GLU A 39 35.19 -2.14 19.65
C GLU A 39 33.78 -1.55 19.45
N ALA A 40 33.70 -0.23 19.34
CA ALA A 40 32.43 0.50 19.23
C ALA A 40 31.63 0.10 17.98
N ALA A 41 32.29 -0.24 16.87
CA ALA A 41 31.63 -0.65 15.63
C ALA A 41 30.84 -1.96 15.78
N LEU A 42 31.33 -2.90 16.60
CA LEU A 42 30.64 -4.17 16.87
C LEU A 42 29.41 -3.99 17.77
N TRP A 43 29.51 -3.13 18.79
CA TRP A 43 28.36 -2.77 19.64
C TRP A 43 27.27 -2.03 18.85
N LEU A 44 27.67 -1.13 17.95
CA LEU A 44 26.76 -0.42 17.05
C LEU A 44 26.04 -1.38 16.08
N ALA A 45 26.79 -2.29 15.46
CA ALA A 45 26.24 -3.30 14.54
C ALA A 45 25.32 -4.31 15.24
N LEU A 46 25.66 -4.72 16.47
CA LEU A 46 24.82 -5.58 17.31
C LEU A 46 23.51 -4.87 17.71
N GLY A 47 23.58 -3.61 18.12
CA GLY A 47 22.40 -2.80 18.46
C GLY A 47 21.46 -2.65 17.28
N LEU A 48 22.00 -2.44 16.07
CA LEU A 48 21.25 -2.40 14.83
C LEU A 48 20.55 -3.74 14.53
N ALA A 49 21.25 -4.86 14.66
CA ALA A 49 20.70 -6.19 14.42
C ALA A 49 19.56 -6.53 15.41
N ARG A 50 19.73 -6.22 16.71
CA ARG A 50 18.70 -6.39 17.74
C ARG A 50 17.50 -5.47 17.53
N HIS A 51 17.73 -4.23 17.10
CA HIS A 51 16.63 -3.30 16.77
C HIS A 51 15.82 -3.80 15.56
N GLN A 52 16.46 -4.34 14.52
CA GLN A 52 15.76 -4.93 13.37
C GLN A 52 15.00 -6.21 13.74
N ARG A 53 15.46 -6.94 14.76
CA ARG A 53 14.78 -8.13 15.31
C ARG A 53 13.59 -7.78 16.23
N GLY A 54 13.49 -6.52 16.68
CA GLY A 54 12.46 -6.03 17.60
C GLY A 54 12.84 -6.08 19.09
N GLU A 55 14.09 -6.40 19.41
CA GLU A 55 14.63 -6.43 20.79
C GLU A 55 15.09 -5.02 21.22
N VAL A 56 14.16 -4.07 21.28
CA VAL A 56 14.45 -2.63 21.44
C VAL A 56 15.24 -2.33 22.72
N THR A 57 14.87 -2.92 23.85
CA THR A 57 15.54 -2.67 25.15
C THR A 57 17.02 -3.08 25.16
N GLU A 58 17.35 -4.21 24.54
CA GLU A 58 18.75 -4.69 24.44
C GLU A 58 19.53 -3.93 23.36
N ALA A 59 18.85 -3.51 22.28
CA ALA A 59 19.43 -2.63 21.29
C ALA A 59 19.87 -1.30 21.93
N ASP A 60 19.01 -0.67 22.73
CA ASP A 60 19.33 0.60 23.39
C ASP A 60 20.54 0.49 24.33
N ARG A 61 20.69 -0.65 25.02
CA ARG A 61 21.89 -0.93 25.84
C ARG A 61 23.16 -1.04 24.99
N CYS A 62 23.11 -1.77 23.88
CA CYS A 62 24.24 -1.91 22.97
C CYS A 62 24.66 -0.56 22.37
N LEU A 63 23.68 0.28 22.03
CA LEU A 63 23.90 1.61 21.48
C LEU A 63 24.46 2.58 22.53
N ALA A 64 23.97 2.53 23.77
CA ALA A 64 24.53 3.32 24.86
C ALA A 64 26.02 2.98 25.09
N LEU A 65 26.38 1.69 25.06
CA LEU A 65 27.77 1.25 25.18
C LEU A 65 28.64 1.71 24.00
N ALA A 66 28.15 1.61 22.77
CA ALA A 66 28.86 2.10 21.59
C ALA A 66 29.16 3.62 21.70
N GLY A 67 28.18 4.41 22.14
CA GLY A 67 28.35 5.86 22.35
C GLY A 67 29.29 6.23 23.48
N GLN A 68 29.39 5.39 24.52
CA GLN A 68 30.38 5.56 25.60
C GLN A 68 31.81 5.27 25.11
N LEU A 69 31.99 4.24 24.28
CA LEU A 69 33.29 3.83 23.76
C LEU A 69 33.81 4.80 22.69
N GLN A 70 32.93 5.28 21.82
CA GLN A 70 33.30 6.24 20.78
C GLN A 70 32.18 7.28 20.59
N PRO A 71 32.25 8.45 21.26
CA PRO A 71 31.20 9.47 21.20
C PRO A 71 30.91 10.00 19.79
N SER A 72 31.88 9.93 18.87
CA SER A 72 31.72 10.31 17.46
C SER A 72 30.98 9.27 16.61
N CYS A 73 30.78 8.04 17.11
CA CYS A 73 30.07 6.98 16.40
C CYS A 73 28.55 7.01 16.62
N ILE A 74 28.00 7.98 17.36
CA ILE A 74 26.56 8.20 17.47
C ILE A 74 26.31 9.70 17.29
N VAL A 75 26.12 10.12 16.04
CA VAL A 75 25.77 11.52 15.76
C VAL A 75 24.30 11.74 16.15
N ALA A 76 24.10 12.53 17.22
CA ALA A 76 22.80 13.01 17.65
C ALA A 76 22.38 14.25 16.85
N ALA A 77 21.78 14.03 15.68
CA ALA A 77 20.93 15.02 15.04
C ALA A 77 19.45 14.67 15.35
N PRO A 78 18.72 15.51 16.12
CA PRO A 78 17.30 15.27 16.38
C PRO A 78 16.49 15.50 15.09
N GLY A 79 15.57 14.57 14.77
CA GLY A 79 14.63 14.70 13.64
C GLY A 79 14.60 13.56 12.62
N GLN A 80 15.46 12.52 12.72
CA GLN A 80 15.44 11.34 11.83
C GLN A 80 15.22 10.02 12.58
N PRO A 81 14.66 8.96 11.94
CA PRO A 81 14.45 7.66 12.60
C PRO A 81 15.77 7.04 13.05
N LEU A 82 15.77 6.47 14.26
CA LEU A 82 16.96 5.94 14.94
C LEU A 82 17.77 4.99 14.04
N LEU A 83 17.10 4.11 13.29
CA LEU A 83 17.75 3.16 12.39
C LEU A 83 18.62 3.82 11.31
N HIS A 84 18.19 4.95 10.75
CA HIS A 84 18.94 5.68 9.71
C HIS A 84 20.21 6.31 10.29
N ARG A 85 20.10 6.89 11.49
CA ARG A 85 21.23 7.50 12.23
C ARG A 85 22.31 6.46 12.57
N LEU A 86 21.87 5.30 13.02
CA LEU A 86 22.76 4.19 13.38
C LEU A 86 23.44 3.59 12.14
N THR A 87 22.72 3.45 11.02
CA THR A 87 23.28 2.95 9.76
C THR A 87 24.32 3.91 9.18
N ALA A 88 24.07 5.22 9.21
CA ALA A 88 25.04 6.23 8.78
C ALA A 88 26.29 6.25 9.68
N SER A 89 26.09 6.10 10.99
CA SER A 89 27.21 6.09 11.93
C SER A 89 28.06 4.83 11.78
N LEU A 90 27.45 3.68 11.45
CA LEU A 90 28.18 2.46 11.14
C LEU A 90 28.98 2.59 9.84
N GLN A 91 28.43 3.24 8.80
CA GLN A 91 29.14 3.52 7.56
C GLN A 91 30.35 4.44 7.79
N ALA A 92 30.22 5.46 8.64
CA ALA A 92 31.32 6.36 8.99
C ALA A 92 32.42 5.62 9.78
N ALA A 93 32.04 4.77 10.75
CA ALA A 93 32.98 3.93 11.49
C ALA A 93 33.75 2.99 10.54
N LEU A 94 33.06 2.31 9.62
CA LEU A 94 33.66 1.41 8.63
C LEU A 94 34.61 2.14 7.67
N ALA A 95 34.25 3.35 7.22
CA ALA A 95 35.11 4.18 6.37
C ALA A 95 36.38 4.63 7.11
N SER A 96 36.27 5.02 8.38
CA SER A 96 37.43 5.38 9.22
C SER A 96 38.39 4.22 9.49
N MET A 97 37.89 2.99 9.41
CA MET A 97 38.68 1.75 9.50
C MET A 97 39.28 1.31 8.15
N GLY A 98 39.10 2.09 7.07
CA GLY A 98 39.64 1.80 5.74
C GLY A 98 38.92 0.66 5.00
N LEU A 99 37.63 0.45 5.27
CA LEU A 99 36.85 -0.68 4.73
C LEU A 99 36.01 -0.34 3.48
N LEU A 100 36.12 0.87 2.93
CA LEU A 100 35.45 1.33 1.69
C LEU A 100 36.43 2.12 0.78
N ALA A 101 36.38 1.92 -0.55
CA ALA A 101 37.28 2.56 -1.53
C ALA A 101 36.65 3.77 -2.26
N SER A 102 37.44 4.81 -2.55
CA SER A 102 37.05 6.09 -3.19
C SER A 102 37.36 6.13 -4.70
N ALA A 103 36.53 6.76 -5.54
CA ALA A 103 36.83 7.06 -6.96
C ALA A 103 36.43 8.50 -7.40
N PRO A 104 37.11 9.13 -8.39
CA PRO A 104 37.03 10.57 -8.70
C PRO A 104 36.21 10.91 -9.97
N VAL A 105 35.79 12.17 -10.11
CA VAL A 105 34.97 12.72 -11.23
C VAL A 105 35.79 13.68 -12.10
N GLN A 106 35.64 13.60 -13.43
CA GLN A 106 36.07 14.62 -14.41
C GLN A 106 34.86 15.09 -15.24
N THR A 107 34.83 16.38 -15.60
CA THR A 107 33.81 17.06 -16.41
C THR A 107 34.30 17.41 -17.82
N PRO A 108 33.41 17.41 -18.83
CA PRO A 108 33.52 18.41 -19.91
C PRO A 108 32.19 19.08 -20.32
N THR A 109 32.38 20.23 -20.95
CA THR A 109 31.51 21.37 -21.27
C THR A 109 30.82 21.34 -22.65
N ASP A 110 29.71 22.10 -22.71
CA ASP A 110 29.11 22.92 -23.79
C ASP A 110 28.30 22.36 -25.00
N ALA A 111 27.00 22.74 -24.95
CA ALA A 111 26.14 23.44 -25.94
C ALA A 111 25.57 22.75 -27.21
N ILE A 112 24.22 22.74 -27.32
CA ILE A 112 23.35 23.09 -28.49
C ILE A 112 21.86 23.22 -28.01
N ALA A 113 21.06 23.99 -28.76
CA ALA A 113 19.86 24.77 -28.41
C ALA A 113 18.47 24.06 -28.23
N ASP A 114 17.63 24.73 -27.43
CA ASP A 114 16.16 24.89 -27.38
C ASP A 114 15.18 23.76 -27.76
N ARG A 115 14.80 22.96 -26.75
CA ARG A 115 13.41 22.53 -26.45
C ARG A 115 13.23 22.30 -24.94
N PRO A 116 12.30 22.98 -24.23
CA PRO A 116 12.24 22.95 -22.75
C PRO A 116 11.94 21.56 -22.14
N LEU A 117 11.06 20.78 -22.78
CA LEU A 117 10.61 19.48 -22.25
C LEU A 117 11.59 18.33 -22.57
N GLU A 118 12.21 18.35 -23.76
CA GLU A 118 13.18 17.32 -24.18
C GLU A 118 14.53 17.47 -23.45
N ARG A 119 14.93 18.71 -23.09
CA ARG A 119 16.14 19.01 -22.31
C ARG A 119 16.03 18.60 -20.84
N LEU A 120 14.83 18.68 -20.26
CA LEU A 120 14.58 18.27 -18.86
C LEU A 120 14.73 16.75 -18.64
N LEU A 121 14.60 15.97 -19.72
CA LEU A 121 14.56 14.51 -19.71
C LEU A 121 15.92 13.84 -19.98
N ARG A 122 16.96 14.60 -20.39
CA ARG A 122 18.23 14.00 -20.88
C ARG A 122 19.45 14.07 -19.94
N ASP A 123 19.61 15.08 -19.09
CA ASP A 123 20.94 15.32 -18.45
C ASP A 123 20.95 14.97 -16.94
N ASN A 124 21.85 14.06 -16.51
CA ASN A 124 21.81 13.40 -15.19
C ASN A 124 23.11 13.45 -14.34
N GLU A 125 24.09 14.32 -14.61
CA GLU A 125 25.34 14.37 -13.80
C GLU A 125 25.87 15.80 -13.60
N THR A 126 25.94 16.29 -12.35
CA THR A 126 27.05 17.07 -11.73
C THR A 126 26.63 17.85 -10.44
N LEU A 127 27.28 17.47 -9.32
CA LEU A 127 27.85 18.24 -8.18
C LEU A 127 27.15 19.51 -7.66
N HIS A 128 26.66 19.54 -6.41
CA HIS A 128 27.30 19.86 -5.11
C HIS A 128 27.30 21.35 -4.73
N ASP A 129 26.82 21.59 -3.49
CA ASP A 129 26.88 22.78 -2.62
C ASP A 129 25.84 23.92 -2.79
N GLY A 130 25.18 24.23 -1.65
CA GLY A 130 24.56 25.54 -1.38
C GLY A 130 23.02 25.60 -1.31
N PHE A 131 22.41 25.14 -0.21
CA PHE A 131 20.98 25.36 0.07
C PHE A 131 20.76 26.58 0.98
N ALA A 132 20.62 27.75 0.36
CA ALA A 132 19.92 28.89 0.94
C ALA A 132 19.40 29.76 -0.21
N ALA A 133 18.09 29.64 -0.48
CA ALA A 133 17.31 30.37 -1.48
C ALA A 133 17.54 30.00 -2.95
N CYS A 134 16.59 29.33 -3.62
CA CYS A 134 16.30 29.55 -5.05
C CYS A 134 15.08 28.80 -5.63
N ASN A 135 14.75 29.28 -6.84
CA ASN A 135 13.66 29.05 -7.77
C ASN A 135 13.37 27.61 -8.22
N VAL A 136 12.23 27.43 -8.92
CA VAL A 136 11.67 26.24 -9.60
C VAL A 136 12.69 25.24 -10.21
N GLN A 137 13.88 25.68 -10.63
CA GLN A 137 14.97 24.79 -11.06
C GLN A 137 15.64 23.99 -9.92
N GLN A 138 15.68 24.50 -8.68
CA GLN A 138 16.22 23.79 -7.50
C GLN A 138 15.29 22.67 -6.99
N GLY A 139 13.97 22.82 -7.12
CA GLY A 139 13.01 21.75 -6.79
C GLY A 139 13.18 20.53 -7.70
N LEU A 140 13.53 20.76 -8.97
CA LEU A 140 13.84 19.70 -9.95
C LEU A 140 15.16 18.96 -9.65
N VAL A 141 16.12 19.58 -8.96
CA VAL A 141 17.37 18.95 -8.52
C VAL A 141 17.16 18.13 -7.23
N GLN A 142 16.26 18.56 -6.35
CA GLN A 142 15.95 17.87 -5.09
C GLN A 142 15.24 16.53 -5.30
N LEU A 143 14.32 16.45 -6.27
CA LEU A 143 13.68 15.20 -6.71
C LEU A 143 14.66 14.16 -7.28
N ARG A 144 15.85 14.58 -7.73
CA ARG A 144 16.89 13.69 -8.26
C ARG A 144 17.75 13.03 -7.18
N THR A 145 17.71 13.47 -5.92
CA THR A 145 18.66 13.03 -4.86
C THR A 145 18.03 12.21 -3.72
N THR A 146 16.71 12.06 -3.65
CA THR A 146 16.03 11.28 -2.60
C THR A 146 16.02 9.78 -2.86
N SER A 147 17.22 9.17 -2.90
CA SER A 147 17.38 7.70 -2.88
C SER A 147 17.43 7.10 -1.47
N ARG A 148 17.25 7.91 -0.41
CA ARG A 148 17.20 7.44 0.98
C ARG A 148 16.26 8.30 1.83
N LEU A 149 14.95 8.07 1.75
CA LEU A 149 14.00 8.52 2.77
C LEU A 149 13.28 7.31 3.37
N PRO A 150 13.26 7.18 4.71
CA PRO A 150 12.44 6.17 5.36
C PRO A 150 10.96 6.53 5.15
N VAL A 151 10.19 5.54 4.71
CA VAL A 151 8.76 5.68 4.42
C VAL A 151 8.03 6.09 5.69
N THR A 152 7.66 7.36 5.77
CA THR A 152 6.74 7.94 6.74
C THR A 152 5.85 8.92 5.98
N LEU A 153 4.66 9.23 6.53
CA LEU A 153 3.61 10.12 6.00
C LEU A 153 4.08 11.46 5.36
N GLN A 154 5.34 11.85 5.56
CA GLN A 154 5.98 13.03 4.98
C GLN A 154 6.24 12.90 3.46
N THR A 155 6.39 11.68 2.91
CA THR A 155 6.61 11.45 1.46
C THR A 155 5.38 11.77 0.61
N CYS A 156 4.16 11.72 1.17
CA CYS A 156 2.94 12.13 0.48
C CYS A 156 2.97 13.62 0.09
N ARG A 157 3.59 14.50 0.89
CA ARG A 157 3.71 15.93 0.55
C ARG A 157 4.62 16.22 -0.65
N GLN A 158 5.63 15.39 -0.89
CA GLN A 158 6.56 15.58 -2.02
C GLN A 158 5.93 15.20 -3.36
N VAL A 159 5.06 14.18 -3.36
CA VAL A 159 4.24 13.85 -4.52
C VAL A 159 3.27 15.00 -4.81
N ASP A 160 2.60 15.54 -3.79
CA ASP A 160 1.69 16.68 -3.94
C ASP A 160 2.41 17.93 -4.49
N GLU A 161 3.64 18.23 -4.06
CA GLU A 161 4.46 19.33 -4.61
C GLU A 161 4.91 19.09 -6.05
N ALA A 162 5.29 17.86 -6.41
CA ALA A 162 5.61 17.50 -7.79
C ALA A 162 4.37 17.59 -8.71
N LEU A 163 3.20 17.18 -8.19
CA LEU A 163 1.90 17.33 -8.86
C LEU A 163 1.54 18.79 -9.11
N LEU A 164 1.72 19.66 -8.11
CA LEU A 164 1.49 21.10 -8.23
C LEU A 164 2.40 21.75 -9.28
N THR A 165 3.62 21.24 -9.44
CA THR A 165 4.58 21.75 -10.43
C THR A 165 4.28 21.24 -11.85
N LEU A 166 3.77 20.00 -11.97
CA LEU A 166 3.43 19.38 -13.25
C LEU A 166 2.06 19.81 -13.77
N ALA A 167 1.11 20.17 -12.90
CA ALA A 167 -0.27 20.47 -13.29
C ALA A 167 -0.38 21.56 -14.38
N PRO A 168 0.27 22.74 -14.27
CA PRO A 168 0.18 23.77 -15.32
C PRO A 168 0.78 23.32 -16.66
N LEU A 169 1.82 22.47 -16.62
CA LEU A 169 2.47 21.93 -17.81
C LEU A 169 1.59 20.88 -18.49
N LEU A 170 0.96 20.00 -17.72
CA LEU A 170 -0.01 19.02 -18.22
C LEU A 170 -1.26 19.70 -18.78
N GLU A 171 -1.64 20.85 -18.20
CA GLU A 171 -2.76 21.65 -18.66
C GLU A 171 -2.49 22.31 -20.01
N ALA A 172 -1.28 22.85 -20.21
CA ALA A 172 -0.88 23.56 -21.42
C ALA A 172 -0.41 22.67 -22.59
N ALA A 173 -0.06 21.41 -22.34
CA ALA A 173 0.49 20.50 -23.35
C ALA A 173 -0.55 19.99 -24.36
N ALA A 174 -0.15 19.88 -25.62
CA ALA A 174 -1.01 19.33 -26.67
C ALA A 174 -1.19 17.80 -26.51
N PRO A 175 -2.32 17.22 -26.96
CA PRO A 175 -2.57 15.78 -26.85
C PRO A 175 -1.45 14.90 -27.41
N ASP A 176 -0.88 15.25 -28.57
CA ASP A 176 0.21 14.48 -29.20
C ASP A 176 1.54 14.56 -28.42
N GLU A 177 1.76 15.63 -27.67
CA GLU A 177 2.92 15.78 -26.79
C GLU A 177 2.74 14.93 -25.53
N LEU A 178 1.55 14.94 -24.94
CA LEU A 178 1.18 14.09 -23.82
C LEU A 178 1.29 12.60 -24.19
N GLN A 179 0.83 12.22 -25.40
CA GLN A 179 0.93 10.85 -25.89
C GLN A 179 2.38 10.40 -26.07
N ARG A 180 3.24 11.25 -26.65
CA ARG A 180 4.68 10.97 -26.78
C ARG A 180 5.37 10.90 -25.42
N ALA A 181 5.01 11.78 -24.49
CA ALA A 181 5.54 11.77 -23.12
C ALA A 181 5.12 10.50 -22.37
N LEU A 182 3.88 10.04 -22.58
CA LEU A 182 3.37 8.80 -22.00
C LEU A 182 4.16 7.60 -22.53
N GLN A 183 4.35 7.50 -23.84
CA GLN A 183 5.15 6.44 -24.45
C GLN A 183 6.58 6.39 -23.89
N HIS A 184 7.22 7.56 -23.71
CA HIS A 184 8.55 7.62 -23.09
C HIS A 184 8.52 7.17 -21.63
N ALA A 185 7.56 7.62 -20.82
CA ALA A 185 7.45 7.21 -19.42
C ALA A 185 7.19 5.70 -19.28
N GLU A 186 6.37 5.12 -20.15
CA GLU A 186 6.13 3.67 -20.21
C GLU A 186 7.38 2.90 -20.64
N LEU A 187 8.16 3.44 -21.58
CA LEU A 187 9.46 2.91 -21.97
C LEU A 187 10.46 2.98 -20.82
N ASP A 188 10.49 4.06 -20.03
CA ASP A 188 11.35 4.18 -18.86
C ASP A 188 11.00 3.14 -17.80
N CYS A 189 9.72 2.92 -17.53
CA CYS A 189 9.24 1.82 -16.67
C CYS A 189 9.70 0.44 -17.18
N SER A 190 9.81 0.27 -18.50
CA SER A 190 10.12 -1.01 -19.15
C SER A 190 11.62 -1.26 -19.37
N ARG A 191 12.41 -0.20 -19.63
CA ARG A 191 13.84 -0.25 -20.00
C ARG A 191 14.77 -0.25 -18.80
N HIS A 192 14.25 0.04 -17.63
CA HIS A 192 15.05 0.15 -16.43
C HIS A 192 15.31 -1.22 -15.81
N GLN A 193 16.56 -1.67 -15.96
CA GLN A 193 17.29 -2.51 -14.98
C GLN A 193 17.43 -1.82 -13.61
N VAL A 194 16.58 -0.84 -13.31
CA VAL A 194 16.50 -0.25 -11.99
C VAL A 194 15.61 -1.19 -11.20
N SER A 195 16.07 -1.62 -10.02
CA SER A 195 15.29 -2.47 -9.13
C SER A 195 13.84 -1.96 -9.08
N PRO A 196 12.82 -2.84 -9.20
CA PRO A 196 11.40 -2.46 -9.12
C PRO A 196 11.08 -1.62 -7.87
N ASP A 197 11.90 -1.75 -6.82
CA ASP A 197 11.76 -1.06 -5.55
C ASP A 197 12.50 0.30 -5.51
N SER A 198 13.01 0.78 -6.65
CA SER A 198 13.75 2.04 -6.73
C SER A 198 12.86 3.28 -6.79
N HIS A 199 13.39 4.39 -6.25
CA HIS A 199 12.72 5.68 -6.32
C HIS A 199 12.44 6.13 -7.77
N ALA A 200 13.40 5.92 -8.68
CA ALA A 200 13.26 6.29 -10.09
C ALA A 200 12.10 5.54 -10.77
N HIS A 201 11.92 4.26 -10.45
CA HIS A 201 10.77 3.49 -10.94
C HIS A 201 9.45 4.05 -10.42
N GLY A 202 9.38 4.38 -9.12
CA GLY A 202 8.18 5.00 -8.54
C GLY A 202 7.80 6.35 -9.17
N VAL A 203 8.79 7.19 -9.49
CA VAL A 203 8.58 8.46 -10.20
C VAL A 203 8.06 8.22 -11.63
N ALA A 204 8.62 7.24 -12.34
CA ALA A 204 8.16 6.88 -13.68
C ALA A 204 6.70 6.39 -13.67
N LEU A 205 6.33 5.53 -12.71
CA LEU A 205 4.95 5.06 -12.53
C LEU A 205 3.98 6.21 -12.25
N LEU A 206 4.35 7.14 -11.36
CA LEU A 206 3.52 8.32 -11.07
C LEU A 206 3.34 9.19 -12.33
N ARG A 207 4.40 9.37 -13.12
CA ARG A 207 4.34 10.11 -14.37
C ARG A 207 3.38 9.45 -15.37
N VAL A 208 3.45 8.13 -15.51
CA VAL A 208 2.50 7.36 -16.34
C VAL A 208 1.07 7.60 -15.87
N GLN A 209 0.80 7.54 -14.56
CA GLN A 209 -0.53 7.76 -13.98
C GLN A 209 -1.09 9.14 -14.36
N LEU A 210 -0.27 10.19 -14.22
CA LEU A 210 -0.70 11.56 -14.49
C LEU A 210 -0.95 11.84 -15.96
N LEU A 211 -0.06 11.36 -16.83
CA LEU A 211 -0.20 11.53 -18.28
C LEU A 211 -1.44 10.79 -18.80
N ARG A 212 -1.68 9.56 -18.33
CA ARG A 212 -2.89 8.80 -18.66
C ARG A 212 -4.15 9.52 -18.20
N ALA A 213 -4.18 9.99 -16.94
CA ALA A 213 -5.33 10.72 -16.41
C ALA A 213 -5.62 11.99 -17.23
N ARG A 214 -4.58 12.74 -17.62
CA ARG A 214 -4.76 13.94 -18.45
C ARG A 214 -5.28 13.61 -19.85
N LEU A 215 -4.72 12.60 -20.51
CA LEU A 215 -5.17 12.16 -21.84
C LEU A 215 -6.63 11.67 -21.81
N LEU A 216 -7.03 10.91 -20.79
CA LEU A 216 -8.41 10.48 -20.60
C LEU A 216 -9.37 11.67 -20.37
N ALA A 217 -8.95 12.66 -19.58
CA ALA A 217 -9.75 13.88 -19.38
C ALA A 217 -9.97 14.65 -20.69
N LEU A 218 -8.95 14.72 -21.57
CA LEU A 218 -9.06 15.39 -22.88
C LEU A 218 -9.95 14.63 -23.89
N GLN A 219 -10.12 13.32 -23.72
CA GLN A 219 -10.98 12.48 -24.56
C GLN A 219 -12.45 12.47 -24.11
N SER A 220 -12.75 13.04 -22.95
CA SER A 220 -14.11 13.11 -22.43
C SER A 220 -14.92 14.17 -23.22
N PRO A 221 -16.16 13.88 -23.64
CA PRO A 221 -16.95 14.79 -24.48
C PRO A 221 -17.11 16.17 -23.83
N ALA A 222 -16.85 17.21 -24.62
CA ALA A 222 -16.84 18.62 -24.18
C ALA A 222 -18.20 19.04 -23.61
N GLY A 223 -18.20 19.45 -22.35
CA GLY A 223 -19.39 19.86 -21.60
C GLY A 223 -19.27 19.71 -20.09
N ASP A 224 -18.29 18.94 -19.60
CA ASP A 224 -17.97 18.82 -18.18
C ASP A 224 -16.54 19.33 -17.92
N ASP A 225 -16.39 20.66 -17.89
CA ASP A 225 -15.14 21.38 -17.54
C ASP A 225 -14.60 21.04 -16.12
N ARG A 226 -15.24 20.09 -15.41
CA ARG A 226 -14.87 19.61 -14.07
C ARG A 226 -14.49 18.13 -14.01
N ALA A 227 -14.45 17.39 -15.13
CA ALA A 227 -14.09 15.98 -15.13
C ALA A 227 -12.57 15.79 -14.90
N ALA A 228 -12.11 16.09 -13.68
CA ALA A 228 -11.04 15.29 -13.11
C ALA A 228 -11.45 13.83 -13.33
N VAL A 229 -10.58 13.00 -13.91
CA VAL A 229 -10.87 11.57 -14.02
C VAL A 229 -11.18 11.11 -12.60
N GLU A 230 -12.44 10.77 -12.35
CA GLU A 230 -12.93 10.30 -11.06
C GLU A 230 -13.08 8.79 -11.16
N ILE A 231 -13.06 8.10 -10.03
CA ILE A 231 -13.49 6.70 -9.97
C ILE A 231 -14.92 6.63 -10.52
N PRO A 232 -15.19 5.82 -11.56
CA PRO A 232 -16.51 5.70 -12.15
C PRO A 232 -17.59 5.29 -11.15
N ARG A 233 -18.85 5.67 -11.41
CA ARG A 233 -20.01 5.17 -10.66
C ARG A 233 -20.38 3.75 -11.11
N LEU A 234 -19.43 2.83 -10.91
CA LEU A 234 -19.53 1.41 -11.21
C LEU A 234 -19.16 0.63 -9.96
N VAL A 235 -19.94 -0.38 -9.61
CA VAL A 235 -19.67 -1.30 -8.52
C VAL A 235 -19.48 -2.71 -9.07
N HIS A 236 -18.44 -3.38 -8.61
CA HIS A 236 -18.12 -4.76 -8.89
C HIS A 236 -18.36 -5.62 -7.64
N LEU A 237 -19.23 -6.62 -7.78
CA LEU A 237 -19.43 -7.69 -6.82
C LEU A 237 -18.94 -8.99 -7.45
N ILE A 238 -18.36 -9.90 -6.66
CA ILE A 238 -17.77 -11.13 -7.19
C ILE A 238 -18.30 -12.34 -6.44
N LYS A 239 -18.71 -13.35 -7.21
CA LYS A 239 -18.97 -14.72 -6.72
C LYS A 239 -18.10 -15.67 -7.54
N THR A 240 -17.12 -16.30 -6.91
CA THR A 240 -16.16 -17.18 -7.61
C THR A 240 -16.63 -18.62 -7.73
N ASP A 241 -17.48 -19.09 -6.83
CA ASP A 241 -17.98 -20.46 -6.87
C ASP A 241 -19.25 -20.58 -7.73
N GLY A 242 -19.41 -21.74 -8.37
CA GLY A 242 -20.63 -22.11 -9.11
C GLY A 242 -21.59 -22.96 -8.30
N GLN A 243 -21.43 -23.06 -6.96
CA GLN A 243 -22.23 -23.97 -6.17
C GLN A 243 -23.68 -23.48 -6.09
N PRO A 244 -24.66 -24.40 -6.20
CA PRO A 244 -26.05 -24.08 -5.97
C PRO A 244 -26.25 -23.76 -4.47
N GLY A 245 -26.99 -22.71 -4.17
CA GLY A 245 -27.26 -22.31 -2.80
C GLY A 245 -27.69 -20.87 -2.68
N ASP A 246 -28.58 -20.60 -1.73
CA ASP A 246 -28.99 -19.24 -1.42
C ASP A 246 -27.88 -18.47 -0.70
N LEU A 247 -27.94 -17.14 -0.78
CA LEU A 247 -27.00 -16.26 -0.09
C LEU A 247 -27.25 -16.31 1.42
N PRO A 248 -26.24 -16.46 2.30
CA PRO A 248 -26.46 -16.40 3.74
C PRO A 248 -26.94 -15.00 4.18
N LEU A 249 -27.64 -14.94 5.32
CA LEU A 249 -28.34 -13.72 5.78
C LEU A 249 -27.42 -12.50 5.87
N LEU A 250 -26.24 -12.63 6.49
CA LEU A 250 -25.35 -11.49 6.70
C LEU A 250 -24.82 -10.93 5.38
N GLN A 251 -24.41 -11.80 4.45
CA GLN A 251 -23.93 -11.43 3.12
C GLN A 251 -25.04 -10.81 2.26
N TYR A 252 -26.27 -11.31 2.40
CA TYR A 252 -27.43 -10.68 1.78
C TYR A 252 -27.60 -9.24 2.24
N LEU A 253 -27.46 -8.99 3.54
CA LEU A 253 -27.57 -7.63 4.09
C LEU A 253 -26.38 -6.74 3.70
N CYS A 254 -25.17 -7.30 3.58
CA CYS A 254 -24.02 -6.60 3.00
C CYS A 254 -24.33 -6.14 1.56
N TYR A 255 -24.82 -7.02 0.68
CA TYR A 255 -25.21 -6.61 -0.68
C TYR A 255 -26.41 -5.65 -0.70
N ARG A 256 -27.38 -5.81 0.18
CA ARG A 256 -28.47 -4.83 0.33
C ARG A 256 -27.98 -3.45 0.71
N SER A 257 -26.96 -3.37 1.57
CA SER A 257 -26.33 -2.10 1.92
C SER A 257 -25.65 -1.45 0.71
N VAL A 258 -24.99 -2.24 -0.14
CA VAL A 258 -24.40 -1.76 -1.40
C VAL A 258 -25.49 -1.23 -2.34
N LEU A 259 -26.55 -2.00 -2.59
CA LEU A 259 -27.67 -1.57 -3.44
C LEU A 259 -28.29 -0.25 -2.95
N GLN A 260 -28.44 -0.08 -1.64
CA GLN A 260 -29.02 1.12 -1.05
C GLN A 260 -28.13 2.35 -1.19
N HIS A 261 -26.83 2.22 -0.83
CA HIS A 261 -25.89 3.35 -0.85
C HIS A 261 -25.32 3.66 -2.23
N CYS A 262 -25.41 2.72 -3.17
CA CYS A 262 -24.94 2.85 -4.53
C CYS A 262 -26.09 2.86 -5.55
N SER A 263 -27.28 3.34 -5.17
CA SER A 263 -28.46 3.40 -6.05
C SER A 263 -28.26 4.24 -7.33
N ALA A 264 -27.31 5.17 -7.32
CA ALA A 264 -26.90 5.97 -8.49
C ALA A 264 -25.73 5.35 -9.28
N TYR A 265 -25.32 4.12 -8.96
CA TYR A 265 -24.20 3.42 -9.59
C TYR A 265 -24.73 2.29 -10.46
N ARG A 266 -24.02 1.99 -11.53
CA ARG A 266 -24.19 0.71 -12.21
C ARG A 266 -23.55 -0.37 -11.33
N ILE A 267 -24.27 -1.47 -11.08
CA ILE A 267 -23.80 -2.54 -10.19
C ILE A 267 -23.72 -3.82 -11.00
N VAL A 268 -22.54 -4.44 -11.05
CA VAL A 268 -22.27 -5.66 -11.82
C VAL A 268 -21.84 -6.76 -10.87
N LEU A 269 -22.54 -7.88 -10.91
CA LEU A 269 -22.15 -9.12 -10.28
C LEU A 269 -21.42 -10.01 -11.30
N HIS A 270 -20.14 -10.26 -11.05
CA HIS A 270 -19.34 -11.21 -11.82
C HIS A 270 -19.46 -12.60 -11.20
N ALA A 271 -19.94 -13.58 -11.97
CA ALA A 271 -20.13 -14.94 -11.51
C ALA A 271 -19.96 -15.98 -12.64
N PRO A 272 -19.47 -17.20 -12.36
CA PRO A 272 -19.39 -18.25 -13.38
C PRO A 272 -20.76 -18.78 -13.81
N VAL A 273 -21.76 -18.67 -12.95
CA VAL A 273 -23.14 -19.10 -13.19
C VAL A 273 -24.10 -18.10 -12.55
N ARG A 274 -25.32 -18.01 -13.08
CA ARG A 274 -26.37 -17.17 -12.48
C ARG A 274 -26.70 -17.71 -11.08
N PRO A 275 -26.56 -16.90 -10.01
CA PRO A 275 -26.94 -17.35 -8.68
C PRO A 275 -28.44 -17.58 -8.59
N ALA A 276 -28.84 -18.48 -7.68
CA ALA A 276 -30.23 -18.83 -7.45
C ALA A 276 -30.50 -18.95 -5.94
N GLY A 277 -31.73 -18.69 -5.54
CA GLY A 277 -32.18 -18.75 -4.15
C GLY A 277 -33.01 -17.53 -3.75
N PRO A 278 -33.85 -17.64 -2.70
CA PRO A 278 -34.79 -16.56 -2.33
C PRO A 278 -34.14 -15.21 -2.05
N ARG A 279 -32.94 -15.17 -1.46
CA ARG A 279 -32.23 -13.91 -1.22
C ARG A 279 -31.58 -13.37 -2.49
N TRP A 280 -31.03 -14.26 -3.33
CA TRP A 280 -30.54 -13.86 -4.66
C TRP A 280 -31.64 -13.26 -5.53
N GLU A 281 -32.83 -13.87 -5.57
CA GLU A 281 -33.97 -13.38 -6.36
C GLU A 281 -34.39 -11.95 -6.00
N LYS A 282 -34.20 -11.54 -4.74
CA LYS A 282 -34.45 -10.16 -4.29
C LYS A 282 -33.36 -9.17 -4.75
N LEU A 283 -32.12 -9.63 -4.90
CA LEU A 283 -30.97 -8.79 -5.27
C LEU A 283 -30.82 -8.62 -6.79
N LEU A 284 -30.94 -9.71 -7.54
CA LEU A 284 -30.60 -9.78 -8.96
C LEU A 284 -31.33 -8.75 -9.85
N PRO A 285 -32.60 -8.35 -9.62
CA PRO A 285 -33.25 -7.32 -10.44
C PRO A 285 -32.61 -5.93 -10.37
N GLN A 286 -31.75 -5.67 -9.37
CA GLN A 286 -31.11 -4.38 -9.13
C GLN A 286 -29.63 -4.36 -9.54
N MET A 287 -29.15 -5.42 -10.21
CA MET A 287 -27.76 -5.53 -10.66
C MET A 287 -27.67 -6.23 -12.03
N GLU A 288 -26.66 -5.86 -12.79
CA GLU A 288 -26.25 -6.56 -13.99
C GLU A 288 -25.49 -7.83 -13.60
N ILE A 289 -25.57 -8.87 -14.44
CA ILE A 289 -24.84 -10.12 -14.22
C ILE A 289 -23.87 -10.31 -15.39
N ASP A 290 -22.59 -10.35 -15.07
CA ASP A 290 -21.53 -10.74 -15.99
C ASP A 290 -21.19 -12.21 -15.76
N LEU A 291 -21.59 -13.05 -16.73
CA LEU A 291 -21.35 -14.49 -16.68
C LEU A 291 -19.99 -14.81 -17.29
N ALA A 292 -18.99 -14.96 -16.43
CA ALA A 292 -17.62 -15.25 -16.83
C ALA A 292 -16.94 -16.19 -15.82
N MET A 293 -16.02 -17.02 -16.32
CA MET A 293 -15.24 -17.89 -15.44
C MET A 293 -14.26 -17.07 -14.61
N PRO A 294 -14.12 -17.36 -13.30
CA PRO A 294 -13.08 -16.74 -12.49
C PRO A 294 -11.69 -17.06 -13.05
N PRO A 295 -10.69 -16.19 -12.84
CA PRO A 295 -9.30 -16.44 -13.23
C PRO A 295 -8.83 -17.80 -12.72
N GLN A 296 -8.35 -18.65 -13.62
CA GLN A 296 -7.87 -20.00 -13.27
C GLN A 296 -6.36 -20.01 -13.01
N HIS A 297 -5.64 -18.97 -13.43
CA HIS A 297 -4.18 -18.89 -13.34
C HIS A 297 -3.74 -17.47 -12.98
N LEU A 298 -2.61 -17.39 -12.29
CA LEU A 298 -1.86 -16.17 -12.01
C LEU A 298 -0.41 -16.39 -12.46
N GLY A 299 -0.08 -15.93 -13.66
CA GLY A 299 1.17 -16.31 -14.33
C GLY A 299 1.28 -17.84 -14.45
N PRO A 300 2.38 -18.47 -13.97
CA PRO A 300 2.52 -19.92 -14.01
C PRO A 300 1.74 -20.66 -12.91
N HIS A 301 1.06 -19.94 -12.00
CA HIS A 301 0.44 -20.54 -10.82
C HIS A 301 -1.05 -20.85 -11.03
N PRO A 302 -1.52 -22.09 -10.82
CA PRO A 302 -2.95 -22.39 -10.85
C PRO A 302 -3.67 -21.85 -9.61
N LEU A 303 -4.80 -21.19 -9.81
CA LEU A 303 -5.64 -20.63 -8.75
C LEU A 303 -6.74 -21.61 -8.36
N ARG A 304 -6.51 -22.34 -7.26
CA ARG A 304 -7.44 -23.38 -6.77
C ARG A 304 -8.40 -22.90 -5.69
N LEU A 305 -8.05 -21.84 -4.96
CA LEU A 305 -8.87 -21.31 -3.88
C LEU A 305 -9.69 -20.11 -4.38
N ALA A 306 -10.97 -20.10 -4.01
CA ALA A 306 -11.92 -19.03 -4.33
C ALA A 306 -11.42 -17.63 -3.93
N ALA A 307 -10.70 -17.52 -2.81
CA ALA A 307 -10.09 -16.27 -2.35
C ALA A 307 -9.05 -15.74 -3.35
N HIS A 308 -8.11 -16.58 -3.80
CA HIS A 308 -7.10 -16.18 -4.78
C HIS A 308 -7.71 -15.78 -6.12
N GLN A 309 -8.73 -16.52 -6.57
CA GLN A 309 -9.46 -16.19 -7.78
C GLN A 309 -10.13 -14.81 -7.66
N SER A 310 -10.74 -14.53 -6.51
CA SER A 310 -11.40 -13.25 -6.25
C SER A 310 -10.40 -12.09 -6.18
N ASP A 311 -9.23 -12.29 -5.58
CA ASP A 311 -8.17 -11.27 -5.48
C ASP A 311 -7.66 -10.82 -6.85
N VAL A 312 -7.45 -11.77 -7.76
CA VAL A 312 -7.06 -11.46 -9.14
C VAL A 312 -8.22 -10.81 -9.89
N TRP A 313 -9.41 -11.41 -9.80
CA TRP A 313 -10.56 -10.97 -10.60
C TRP A 313 -11.01 -9.55 -10.25
N ARG A 314 -11.06 -9.18 -8.96
CA ARG A 314 -11.42 -7.82 -8.54
C ARG A 314 -10.44 -6.78 -9.06
N ALA A 315 -9.14 -7.08 -9.02
CA ALA A 315 -8.10 -6.18 -9.51
C ALA A 315 -8.16 -6.04 -11.03
N GLU A 316 -8.42 -7.14 -11.77
CA GLU A 316 -8.59 -7.09 -13.23
C GLU A 316 -9.81 -6.27 -13.67
N GLN A 317 -10.97 -6.44 -13.01
CA GLN A 317 -12.17 -5.67 -13.35
C GLN A 317 -11.98 -4.18 -13.06
N LEU A 318 -11.42 -3.84 -11.89
CA LEU A 318 -11.12 -2.45 -11.55
C LEU A 318 -10.06 -1.84 -12.46
N LEU A 319 -9.03 -2.60 -12.85
CA LEU A 319 -8.02 -2.11 -13.80
C LEU A 319 -8.65 -1.83 -15.18
N ARG A 320 -9.57 -2.70 -15.64
CA ARG A 320 -10.19 -2.56 -16.96
C ARG A 320 -11.27 -1.49 -17.00
N LEU A 321 -12.15 -1.45 -16.01
CA LEU A 321 -13.41 -0.70 -16.04
C LEU A 321 -13.46 0.43 -15.01
N GLY A 322 -12.52 0.47 -14.05
CA GLY A 322 -12.58 1.35 -12.90
C GLY A 322 -13.76 1.02 -11.98
N GLY A 323 -14.05 1.89 -11.03
CA GLY A 323 -15.18 1.77 -10.12
C GLY A 323 -14.77 1.35 -8.71
N PHE A 324 -15.72 0.78 -7.97
CA PHE A 324 -15.52 0.26 -6.62
C PHE A 324 -15.78 -1.22 -6.57
N TYR A 325 -14.94 -1.93 -5.83
CA TYR A 325 -15.18 -3.29 -5.40
C TYR A 325 -15.54 -3.31 -3.92
N PHE A 326 -16.52 -4.14 -3.56
CA PHE A 326 -16.88 -4.45 -2.19
C PHE A 326 -16.95 -5.97 -2.00
N ASP A 327 -16.23 -6.48 -0.99
CA ASP A 327 -16.33 -7.87 -0.57
C ASP A 327 -17.76 -8.23 -0.17
N TRP A 328 -18.11 -9.50 -0.34
CA TRP A 328 -19.42 -10.06 0.02
C TRP A 328 -19.77 -9.94 1.52
N ASP A 329 -18.79 -9.76 2.39
CA ASP A 329 -18.92 -9.53 3.83
C ASP A 329 -18.49 -8.11 4.26
N LEU A 330 -18.57 -7.16 3.33
CA LEU A 330 -18.45 -5.74 3.62
C LEU A 330 -19.83 -5.09 3.74
N LEU A 331 -20.16 -4.61 4.94
CA LEU A 331 -21.34 -3.80 5.21
C LEU A 331 -21.04 -2.33 4.86
N LEU A 332 -21.59 -1.83 3.76
CA LEU A 332 -21.41 -0.44 3.36
C LEU A 332 -22.34 0.46 4.20
N LEU A 333 -21.80 1.50 4.83
CA LEU A 333 -22.56 2.36 5.72
C LEU A 333 -22.91 3.71 5.08
N ARG A 334 -22.17 4.13 4.05
CA ARG A 334 -22.39 5.39 3.32
C ARG A 334 -21.98 5.27 1.86
N PRO A 335 -22.52 6.14 0.97
CA PRO A 335 -22.10 6.20 -0.43
C PRO A 335 -20.59 6.47 -0.56
N PRO A 336 -19.89 5.84 -1.52
CA PRO A 336 -18.45 5.97 -1.68
C PRO A 336 -18.01 7.25 -2.42
N ASP A 337 -18.93 8.19 -2.70
CA ASP A 337 -18.68 9.41 -3.48
C ASP A 337 -17.51 10.25 -2.94
N LEU A 338 -17.28 10.25 -1.62
CA LEU A 338 -16.18 11.00 -1.02
C LEU A 338 -14.77 10.49 -1.40
N TYR A 339 -14.68 9.28 -1.95
CA TYR A 339 -13.43 8.65 -2.36
C TYR A 339 -13.16 8.77 -3.86
N ARG A 340 -14.13 9.25 -4.65
CA ARG A 340 -14.08 9.23 -6.12
C ARG A 340 -12.98 10.10 -6.74
N LYS A 341 -12.46 11.08 -6.00
CA LYS A 341 -11.38 11.97 -6.46
C LYS A 341 -9.98 11.34 -6.43
N ALA A 342 -9.84 10.10 -5.97
CA ALA A 342 -8.57 9.39 -5.96
C ALA A 342 -8.31 8.65 -7.29
N PHE A 343 -7.05 8.43 -7.66
CA PHE A 343 -6.67 7.51 -8.73
C PHE A 343 -6.96 6.05 -8.35
N CYS A 344 -6.57 5.71 -7.13
CA CYS A 344 -6.88 4.46 -6.46
C CYS A 344 -7.06 4.76 -4.97
N VAL A 345 -7.92 4.03 -4.29
CA VAL A 345 -8.20 4.19 -2.86
C VAL A 345 -8.38 2.82 -2.23
N MET A 346 -7.70 2.61 -1.11
CA MET A 346 -7.76 1.40 -0.29
C MET A 346 -7.63 1.79 1.19
N ALA A 347 -7.99 0.89 2.09
CA ALA A 347 -7.91 1.15 3.54
C ALA A 347 -6.97 0.16 4.24
N LEU A 348 -6.23 0.66 5.23
CA LEU A 348 -5.40 -0.18 6.10
C LEU A 348 -6.28 -1.07 6.97
N GLU A 349 -5.90 -2.34 7.13
CA GLU A 349 -6.53 -3.17 8.17
C GLU A 349 -6.13 -2.67 9.56
N GLN A 350 -6.98 -2.97 10.55
CA GLN A 350 -6.63 -2.67 11.94
C GLN A 350 -5.41 -3.49 12.35
N LYS A 351 -4.34 -2.79 12.76
CA LYS A 351 -3.11 -3.44 13.21
C LYS A 351 -3.34 -4.12 14.55
N GLU A 352 -3.28 -5.45 14.55
CA GLU A 352 -3.40 -6.27 15.75
C GLU A 352 -2.04 -6.68 16.31
N ALA A 353 -1.97 -6.86 17.64
CA ALA A 353 -0.74 -7.26 18.30
C ALA A 353 -0.26 -8.64 17.80
N GLY A 354 1.01 -8.72 17.38
CA GLY A 354 1.59 -9.93 16.78
C GLY A 354 1.33 -10.10 15.27
N TYR A 355 0.57 -9.19 14.65
CA TYR A 355 0.30 -9.19 13.22
C TYR A 355 1.00 -8.02 12.53
N ARG A 356 1.38 -8.23 11.27
CA ARG A 356 1.89 -7.15 10.42
C ARG A 356 0.73 -6.24 10.03
N GLU A 357 1.01 -4.94 9.89
CA GLU A 357 0.07 -4.04 9.23
C GLU A 357 -0.05 -4.46 7.76
N VAL A 358 -1.27 -4.47 7.25
CA VAL A 358 -1.56 -4.86 5.87
C VAL A 358 -2.59 -3.91 5.26
N LEU A 359 -2.67 -3.92 3.94
CA LEU A 359 -3.69 -3.20 3.21
C LEU A 359 -4.84 -4.15 2.93
N GLY A 360 -6.03 -3.78 3.38
CA GLY A 360 -7.19 -4.65 3.21
C GLY A 360 -7.72 -4.57 1.78
N VAL A 361 -8.21 -5.71 1.28
CA VAL A 361 -8.65 -5.87 -0.12
C VAL A 361 -10.18 -5.96 -0.27
N SER A 362 -10.90 -5.72 0.82
CA SER A 362 -12.37 -5.81 0.90
C SER A 362 -13.09 -4.58 0.36
N MET A 363 -12.41 -3.44 0.30
CA MET A 363 -12.86 -2.23 -0.38
C MET A 363 -11.71 -1.70 -1.21
N ILE A 364 -11.94 -1.57 -2.52
CA ILE A 364 -10.97 -1.00 -3.45
C ILE A 364 -11.73 -0.09 -4.40
N GLY A 365 -11.33 1.17 -4.50
CA GLY A 365 -11.78 2.08 -5.55
C GLY A 365 -10.64 2.38 -6.50
N ALA A 366 -10.89 2.42 -7.80
CA ALA A 366 -9.86 2.77 -8.77
C ALA A 366 -10.44 3.35 -10.07
N GLN A 367 -9.63 4.18 -10.72
CA GLN A 367 -9.89 4.57 -12.10
C GLN A 367 -9.50 3.44 -13.07
N PRO A 368 -10.12 3.41 -14.26
CA PRO A 368 -9.65 2.54 -15.33
C PRO A 368 -8.17 2.82 -15.63
N GLY A 369 -7.37 1.78 -15.83
CA GLY A 369 -5.94 1.91 -16.11
C GLY A 369 -5.07 2.34 -14.91
N SER A 370 -5.60 2.22 -13.68
CA SER A 370 -4.85 2.50 -12.44
C SER A 370 -3.47 1.85 -12.44
N VAL A 371 -2.43 2.68 -12.37
CA VAL A 371 -1.04 2.24 -12.35
C VAL A 371 -0.73 1.42 -11.09
N PHE A 372 -1.37 1.74 -9.96
CA PHE A 372 -1.25 0.93 -8.74
C PHE A 372 -1.74 -0.49 -8.95
N LEU A 373 -2.94 -0.66 -9.52
CA LEU A 373 -3.51 -2.00 -9.77
C LEU A 373 -2.72 -2.75 -10.84
N GLN A 374 -2.22 -2.04 -11.86
CA GLN A 374 -1.36 -2.63 -12.88
C GLN A 374 -0.08 -3.21 -12.27
N GLU A 375 0.61 -2.45 -11.42
CA GLU A 375 1.83 -2.91 -10.76
C GLU A 375 1.54 -4.03 -9.76
N TRP A 376 0.43 -3.95 -9.03
CA TRP A 376 0.01 -5.00 -8.12
C TRP A 376 -0.23 -6.32 -8.85
N LEU A 377 -1.06 -6.34 -9.89
CA LEU A 377 -1.31 -7.53 -10.72
C LEU A 377 -0.02 -8.08 -11.35
N ARG A 378 0.88 -7.20 -11.81
CA ARG A 378 2.16 -7.60 -12.40
C ARG A 378 3.05 -8.35 -11.41
N ARG A 379 3.06 -7.94 -10.13
CA ARG A 379 3.91 -8.49 -9.06
C ARG A 379 3.26 -9.65 -8.31
N MET A 380 1.94 -9.80 -8.39
CA MET A 380 1.20 -10.88 -7.73
C MET A 380 1.80 -12.29 -7.96
N PRO A 381 2.22 -12.70 -9.19
CA PRO A 381 2.81 -14.03 -9.40
C PRO A 381 4.06 -14.29 -8.55
N GLU A 382 4.96 -13.31 -8.41
CA GLU A 382 6.21 -13.44 -7.64
C GLU A 382 5.92 -13.61 -6.13
N ALA A 383 4.90 -12.89 -5.64
CA ALA A 383 4.46 -12.92 -4.25
C ALA A 383 3.51 -14.09 -3.94
N PHE A 384 3.00 -14.80 -4.95
CA PHE A 384 1.97 -15.81 -4.78
C PHE A 384 2.45 -16.98 -3.91
N ARG A 385 1.68 -17.31 -2.88
CA ARG A 385 1.94 -18.45 -1.99
C ARG A 385 0.62 -19.20 -1.78
N PRO A 386 0.45 -20.43 -2.32
CA PRO A 386 -0.83 -21.14 -2.26
C PRO A 386 -1.39 -21.35 -0.84
N GLY A 387 -0.52 -21.57 0.14
CA GLY A 387 -0.92 -21.78 1.54
C GLY A 387 -0.96 -20.49 2.38
N HIS A 388 -0.60 -19.34 1.82
CA HIS A 388 -0.50 -18.07 2.55
C HIS A 388 -1.11 -16.95 1.73
N TYR A 389 -2.45 -16.89 1.72
CA TYR A 389 -3.21 -16.00 0.85
C TYR A 389 -2.86 -14.53 1.02
N VAL A 390 -2.61 -14.11 2.26
CA VAL A 390 -2.20 -12.76 2.68
C VAL A 390 -0.97 -12.25 1.91
N ALA A 391 -0.08 -13.14 1.42
CA ALA A 391 1.19 -12.74 0.79
C ALA A 391 1.03 -11.83 -0.44
N HIS A 392 0.23 -12.26 -1.42
CA HIS A 392 0.04 -11.53 -2.68
C HIS A 392 -1.13 -10.55 -2.61
N SER A 393 -2.11 -10.80 -1.74
CA SER A 393 -3.30 -9.96 -1.64
C SER A 393 -3.05 -8.74 -0.76
N THR A 394 -2.72 -8.90 0.52
CA THR A 394 -2.68 -7.77 1.46
C THR A 394 -1.26 -7.27 1.75
N LEU A 395 -0.28 -8.17 1.90
CA LEU A 395 1.12 -7.81 2.18
C LEU A 395 1.81 -7.16 0.97
N LEU A 396 1.65 -7.74 -0.23
CA LEU A 396 2.18 -7.14 -1.45
C LEU A 396 1.53 -5.78 -1.72
N ALA A 397 0.20 -5.67 -1.59
CA ALA A 397 -0.49 -4.40 -1.80
C ALA A 397 -0.01 -3.33 -0.82
N HIS A 398 0.19 -3.68 0.46
CA HIS A 398 0.76 -2.77 1.47
C HIS A 398 2.19 -2.35 1.11
N ALA A 399 3.05 -3.30 0.75
CA ALA A 399 4.43 -3.01 0.35
C ALA A 399 4.48 -2.05 -0.86
N LEU A 400 3.66 -2.30 -1.88
CA LEU A 400 3.55 -1.41 -3.05
C LEU A 400 3.01 -0.03 -2.69
N ALA A 401 2.04 0.05 -1.79
CA ALA A 401 1.48 1.33 -1.35
C ALA A 401 2.53 2.16 -0.57
N LEU A 402 3.41 1.51 0.19
CA LEU A 402 4.53 2.18 0.86
C LEU A 402 5.64 2.59 -0.12
N GLN A 403 5.94 1.76 -1.12
CA GLN A 403 6.93 2.06 -2.15
C GLN A 403 6.47 3.16 -3.12
N HIS A 404 5.17 3.23 -3.40
CA HIS A 404 4.57 4.09 -4.40
C HIS A 404 3.36 4.86 -3.84
N SER A 405 3.57 5.59 -2.74
CA SER A 405 2.51 6.28 -1.99
C SER A 405 1.70 7.32 -2.78
N GLY A 406 2.19 7.75 -3.94
CA GLY A 406 1.48 8.65 -4.85
C GLY A 406 0.44 7.98 -5.75
N LEU A 407 0.44 6.65 -5.84
CA LEU A 407 -0.44 5.90 -6.74
C LEU A 407 -1.75 5.46 -6.09
N VAL A 408 -1.80 5.42 -4.76
CA VAL A 408 -2.96 4.98 -3.98
C VAL A 408 -3.19 5.89 -2.77
N ARG A 409 -4.43 6.35 -2.62
CA ARG A 409 -4.89 7.02 -1.42
C ARG A 409 -5.15 5.99 -0.32
N LEU A 410 -4.40 6.08 0.76
CA LEU A 410 -4.57 5.22 1.92
C LEU A 410 -5.55 5.84 2.92
N LEU A 411 -6.60 5.09 3.25
CA LEU A 411 -7.53 5.41 4.32
C LEU A 411 -7.11 4.68 5.61
N ASP A 412 -7.40 5.30 6.75
CA ASP A 412 -7.18 4.65 8.05
C ASP A 412 -8.21 3.52 8.31
N SER A 413 -7.85 2.62 9.21
CA SER A 413 -8.62 1.41 9.50
C SER A 413 -10.05 1.68 9.96
N ARG A 414 -10.35 2.85 10.54
CA ARG A 414 -11.73 3.20 10.96
C ARG A 414 -12.67 3.42 9.79
N SER A 415 -12.14 3.56 8.58
CA SER A 415 -12.95 3.75 7.37
C SER A 415 -13.71 2.48 7.00
N PHE A 416 -13.07 1.30 7.11
CA PHE A 416 -13.64 0.02 6.65
C PHE A 416 -13.30 -1.20 7.51
N TYR A 417 -12.28 -1.15 8.36
CA TYR A 417 -11.72 -2.32 9.06
C TYR A 417 -11.79 -2.27 10.58
N HIS A 418 -12.42 -1.23 11.15
CA HIS A 418 -12.83 -1.21 12.55
C HIS A 418 -14.22 -1.88 12.69
N PRO A 419 -14.46 -2.72 13.71
CA PRO A 419 -13.60 -3.00 14.87
C PRO A 419 -12.55 -4.11 14.66
N GLY A 420 -12.54 -4.76 13.49
CA GLY A 420 -11.64 -5.89 13.19
C GLY A 420 -12.24 -7.25 13.55
N TRP A 421 -11.38 -8.25 13.74
CA TRP A 421 -11.76 -9.67 13.92
C TRP A 421 -11.34 -10.26 15.27
N THR A 422 -10.80 -9.45 16.18
CA THR A 422 -10.38 -9.90 17.51
C THR A 422 -11.57 -10.26 18.41
N ARG A 423 -11.31 -10.94 19.53
CA ARG A 423 -12.35 -11.20 20.55
C ARG A 423 -13.00 -9.92 21.06
N GLN A 424 -12.22 -8.84 21.23
CA GLN A 424 -12.76 -7.54 21.63
C GLN A 424 -13.66 -6.95 20.55
N ALA A 425 -13.28 -7.11 19.28
CA ALA A 425 -14.11 -6.69 18.15
C ALA A 425 -15.43 -7.47 18.11
N MET A 426 -15.39 -8.79 18.33
CA MET A 426 -16.60 -9.61 18.39
C MET A 426 -17.50 -9.21 19.57
N ALA A 427 -16.92 -8.94 20.75
CA ALA A 427 -17.67 -8.43 21.89
C ALA A 427 -18.36 -7.10 21.56
N TRP A 428 -17.66 -6.20 20.87
CA TRP A 428 -18.24 -4.94 20.41
C TRP A 428 -19.39 -5.14 19.40
N LEU A 429 -19.27 -6.09 18.47
CA LEU A 429 -20.28 -6.36 17.46
C LEU A 429 -21.53 -7.05 18.02
N PHE A 430 -21.35 -8.08 18.86
CA PHE A 430 -22.39 -9.05 19.19
C PHE A 430 -22.90 -9.01 20.63
N GLU A 431 -22.21 -8.37 21.57
CA GLU A 431 -22.62 -8.44 22.98
C GLU A 431 -23.45 -7.22 23.42
N PRO A 432 -24.62 -7.43 24.07
CA PRO A 432 -25.50 -6.34 24.49
C PRO A 432 -24.88 -5.29 25.42
N ARG A 433 -23.88 -5.68 26.21
CA ARG A 433 -23.18 -4.76 27.14
C ARG A 433 -22.33 -3.71 26.42
N HIS A 434 -22.00 -3.93 25.15
CA HIS A 434 -21.21 -3.00 24.34
C HIS A 434 -22.07 -2.12 23.41
N VAL A 435 -23.40 -2.21 23.51
CA VAL A 435 -24.32 -1.44 22.68
C VAL A 435 -24.09 0.06 22.86
N LEU A 436 -23.86 0.74 21.75
CA LEU A 436 -23.67 2.19 21.72
C LEU A 436 -24.98 2.93 22.03
N SER A 437 -24.92 4.18 22.52
CA SER A 437 -26.09 5.06 22.46
C SER A 437 -26.44 5.37 20.99
N GLN A 438 -27.65 5.87 20.71
CA GLN A 438 -28.03 6.27 19.35
C GLN A 438 -27.05 7.32 18.79
N ASP A 439 -26.77 8.39 19.54
CA ASP A 439 -25.81 9.42 19.12
C ASP A 439 -24.40 8.87 18.85
N ALA A 440 -23.95 7.89 19.64
CA ALA A 440 -22.65 7.26 19.43
C ALA A 440 -22.63 6.37 18.18
N LEU A 441 -23.73 5.67 17.89
CA LEU A 441 -23.90 4.91 16.66
C LEU A 441 -23.96 5.83 15.43
N ASP A 442 -24.67 6.96 15.52
CA ASP A 442 -24.77 7.91 14.42
C ASP A 442 -23.41 8.56 14.13
N ARG A 443 -22.64 8.92 15.17
CA ARG A 443 -21.25 9.36 15.01
C ARG A 443 -20.36 8.29 14.40
N TYR A 444 -20.56 7.03 14.77
CA TYR A 444 -19.82 5.91 14.19
C TYR A 444 -20.09 5.78 12.68
N VAL A 445 -21.37 5.75 12.29
CA VAL A 445 -21.80 5.67 10.88
C VAL A 445 -21.33 6.90 10.09
N ALA A 446 -21.32 8.08 10.71
CA ALA A 446 -20.81 9.30 10.08
C ALA A 446 -19.28 9.33 9.91
N ALA A 447 -18.54 8.50 10.65
CA ALA A 447 -17.08 8.39 10.53
C ALA A 447 -16.65 7.26 9.59
N ALA A 448 -17.34 6.12 9.61
CA ALA A 448 -16.99 4.94 8.80
C ALA A 448 -17.58 5.00 7.39
N GLY A 449 -16.86 4.50 6.38
CA GLY A 449 -17.42 4.23 5.05
C GLY A 449 -18.19 2.91 5.02
N GLY A 450 -17.68 1.91 5.74
CA GLY A 450 -18.28 0.59 5.89
C GLY A 450 -17.62 -0.21 7.01
N ILE A 451 -17.97 -1.49 7.10
CA ILE A 451 -17.35 -2.45 8.03
C ILE A 451 -17.13 -3.76 7.27
N HIS A 452 -15.88 -4.20 7.18
CA HIS A 452 -15.54 -5.56 6.82
C HIS A 452 -15.77 -6.47 8.03
N LEU A 453 -16.66 -7.45 7.88
CA LEU A 453 -17.11 -8.30 8.98
C LEU A 453 -16.13 -9.46 9.27
N PHE A 454 -15.22 -9.78 8.34
CA PHE A 454 -14.32 -10.93 8.45
C PHE A 454 -15.09 -12.23 8.69
N CYS A 455 -16.11 -12.49 7.86
CA CYS A 455 -17.05 -13.61 8.05
C CYS A 455 -16.38 -14.99 7.99
N SER A 456 -15.20 -15.08 7.40
CA SER A 456 -14.39 -16.30 7.33
C SER A 456 -13.50 -16.53 8.57
N HIS A 457 -13.37 -15.54 9.45
CA HIS A 457 -12.51 -15.64 10.63
C HIS A 457 -13.18 -16.46 11.74
N GLU A 458 -12.42 -17.34 12.41
CA GLU A 458 -12.97 -18.26 13.42
C GLU A 458 -13.69 -17.55 14.57
N ASN A 459 -13.18 -16.39 15.00
CA ASN A 459 -13.83 -15.59 16.03
C ASN A 459 -15.22 -15.11 15.59
N PHE A 460 -15.41 -14.76 14.32
CA PHE A 460 -16.69 -14.27 13.82
C PHE A 460 -17.70 -15.40 13.69
N LEU A 461 -17.28 -16.54 13.13
CA LEU A 461 -18.13 -17.72 12.92
C LEU A 461 -18.82 -18.16 14.22
N ARG A 462 -18.11 -18.14 15.35
CA ARG A 462 -18.64 -18.52 16.67
C ARG A 462 -19.85 -17.70 17.12
N TYR A 463 -19.99 -16.46 16.65
CA TYR A 463 -21.13 -15.60 16.98
C TYR A 463 -22.18 -15.59 15.86
N ALA A 464 -21.73 -15.61 14.60
CA ALA A 464 -22.56 -15.38 13.44
C ALA A 464 -23.54 -16.52 13.13
N GLU A 465 -23.18 -17.78 13.44
CA GLU A 465 -24.03 -18.95 13.19
C GLU A 465 -25.42 -18.85 13.84
N ALA A 466 -25.55 -18.07 14.93
CA ALA A 466 -26.79 -17.93 15.68
C ALA A 466 -27.62 -16.68 15.29
N VAL A 467 -27.12 -15.80 14.41
CA VAL A 467 -27.81 -14.54 14.11
C VAL A 467 -29.00 -14.77 13.18
N THR A 468 -30.19 -14.38 13.66
CA THR A 468 -31.44 -14.45 12.88
C THR A 468 -31.96 -13.07 12.48
N GLU A 469 -32.91 -13.02 11.54
CA GLU A 469 -33.62 -11.78 11.17
C GLU A 469 -34.28 -11.13 12.40
N ARG A 470 -34.84 -11.94 13.31
CA ARG A 470 -35.45 -11.47 14.55
C ARG A 470 -34.45 -10.79 15.49
N ASP A 471 -33.21 -11.25 15.53
CA ASP A 471 -32.17 -10.62 16.36
C ASP A 471 -31.77 -9.26 15.80
N ILE A 472 -31.73 -9.14 14.46
CA ILE A 472 -31.49 -7.88 13.75
C ILE A 472 -32.63 -6.89 13.98
N GLU A 473 -33.88 -7.34 13.88
CA GLU A 473 -35.07 -6.54 14.21
C GLU A 473 -35.04 -6.04 15.65
N ARG A 474 -34.62 -6.89 16.62
CA ARG A 474 -34.52 -6.51 18.04
C ARG A 474 -33.38 -5.55 18.32
N GLY A 475 -32.27 -5.61 17.57
CA GLY A 475 -31.15 -4.65 17.68
C GLY A 475 -30.51 -4.62 19.06
N GLN A 476 -30.36 -5.79 19.69
CA GLN A 476 -29.80 -5.93 21.04
C GLN A 476 -28.28 -5.84 21.08
N PHE A 477 -27.61 -5.73 19.94
CA PHE A 477 -26.16 -5.59 19.80
C PHE A 477 -25.83 -4.66 18.61
N ASN A 478 -24.60 -4.14 18.55
CA ASN A 478 -24.23 -3.10 17.58
C ASN A 478 -24.40 -3.59 16.13
N LEU A 479 -23.96 -4.80 15.81
CA LEU A 479 -24.09 -5.35 14.45
C LEU A 479 -25.57 -5.44 14.01
N ALA A 480 -26.47 -5.90 14.88
CA ALA A 480 -27.90 -5.95 14.59
C ALA A 480 -28.46 -4.55 14.28
N ARG A 481 -28.05 -3.52 15.03
CA ARG A 481 -28.48 -2.13 14.78
C ARG A 481 -27.92 -1.55 13.49
N LEU A 482 -26.70 -1.93 13.13
CA LEU A 482 -26.07 -1.53 11.86
C LEU A 482 -26.70 -2.23 10.66
N LEU A 483 -27.15 -3.48 10.81
CA LEU A 483 -27.77 -4.28 9.75
C LEU A 483 -29.26 -3.97 9.55
N ARG A 484 -29.96 -3.55 10.61
CA ARG A 484 -31.41 -3.32 10.60
C ARG A 484 -31.93 -2.46 9.45
N PRO A 485 -31.25 -1.39 8.98
CA PRO A 485 -31.72 -0.60 7.84
C PRO A 485 -31.83 -1.38 6.52
N TYR A 486 -31.17 -2.53 6.42
CA TYR A 486 -31.04 -3.31 5.19
C TYR A 486 -31.84 -4.61 5.19
N LEU A 487 -32.52 -4.93 6.30
CA LEU A 487 -33.51 -6.00 6.36
C LEU A 487 -34.64 -5.69 5.36
#